data_AF-A0A7K0UBL0-F1
#
_entry.id   AF-A0A7K0UBL0-F1
#
_cell.length_a   1.000
_cell.length_b   1.000
_cell.length_c   1.000
_cell.angle_alpha   90.00
_cell.angle_beta   90.00
_cell.angle_gamma   90.00
#
_symmetry.space_group_name_H-M   'P 1'
#
loop_
_entity.id
_entity.type
_entity.pdbx_description
1 polymer ?
#
loop_
_entity_poly.entity_id
_entity_poly.type
_entity_poly.pdbx_seq_one_letter_code
_entity_poly.pdbx_strand_id
1 'polypeptide(L)'
;SLLGVGAASVDFQVGTGRMPMADMSVQAARKTPVYDEAQTAALAAYVASLAPGPASIKSADLAWERSGDTAQGGELFRTNCAMCHNFAGQGGALSQGKYAPSVMGAEPGQIYEAMITGPQSMPVFSDKIITPAEKLSIIKWIKSAEAEPSLGGASLGRTGPVTEGLLSWTLGIGGLIGVAVWLASKAR
;
A
#
# COMPACT_ATOMS: atom_id res chain seq x y z
N SER A 1 0.09 0.61 -26.25
CA SER A 1 0.75 1.91 -26.52
C SER A 1 1.03 2.59 -25.18
N LEU A 2 2.20 3.19 -25.00
CA LEU A 2 2.54 4.00 -23.80
C LEU A 2 2.17 5.48 -23.95
N LEU A 3 1.61 5.88 -25.10
CA LEU A 3 1.15 7.25 -25.31
C LEU A 3 -0.01 7.56 -24.36
N GLY A 4 0.09 8.68 -23.63
CA GLY A 4 -0.96 9.18 -22.75
C GLY A 4 -0.95 8.62 -21.32
N VAL A 5 -0.02 7.72 -20.97
CA VAL A 5 0.06 7.17 -19.60
C VAL A 5 0.61 8.17 -18.57
N GLY A 6 1.33 9.19 -19.05
CA GLY A 6 1.90 10.28 -18.24
C GLY A 6 3.22 9.94 -17.54
N ALA A 7 3.93 10.99 -17.13
CA ALA A 7 5.18 10.91 -16.37
C ALA A 7 4.98 10.17 -15.03
N ALA A 8 3.85 10.39 -14.34
CA ALA A 8 3.55 9.74 -13.07
C ALA A 8 3.51 8.20 -13.16
N SER A 9 3.01 7.66 -14.28
CA SER A 9 2.94 6.20 -14.45
C SER A 9 4.34 5.61 -14.62
N VAL A 10 5.23 6.33 -15.32
CA VAL A 10 6.63 5.93 -15.48
C VAL A 10 7.37 6.04 -14.16
N ASP A 11 7.26 7.17 -13.46
CA ASP A 11 7.91 7.39 -12.17
C ASP A 11 7.47 6.33 -11.15
N PHE A 12 6.16 6.08 -11.03
CA PHE A 12 5.64 5.03 -10.17
C PHE A 12 6.15 3.64 -10.57
N GLN A 13 6.01 3.22 -11.82
CA GLN A 13 6.34 1.84 -12.21
C GLN A 13 7.86 1.58 -12.17
N VAL A 14 8.66 2.54 -12.62
CA VAL A 14 10.12 2.42 -12.69
C VAL A 14 10.76 2.71 -11.34
N GLY A 15 10.33 3.76 -10.65
CA GLY A 15 10.84 4.16 -9.33
C GLY A 15 10.47 3.18 -8.23
N THR A 16 9.37 2.43 -8.37
CA THR A 16 9.07 1.28 -7.48
C THR A 16 9.71 -0.03 -7.95
N GLY A 17 10.45 0.00 -9.05
CA GLY A 17 11.17 -1.14 -9.64
C GLY A 17 10.30 -2.16 -10.36
N ARG A 18 8.97 -2.02 -10.40
CA ARG A 18 8.07 -2.94 -11.12
C ARG A 18 8.43 -3.05 -12.60
N MET A 19 8.82 -1.92 -13.19
CA MET A 19 9.38 -1.82 -14.53
C MET A 19 10.88 -1.55 -14.47
N PRO A 20 11.69 -2.12 -15.38
CA PRO A 20 11.29 -2.98 -16.50
C PRO A 20 10.92 -4.39 -16.02
N MET A 21 9.81 -4.96 -16.49
CA MET A 21 9.38 -6.32 -16.09
C MET A 21 10.33 -7.39 -16.65
N ALA A 22 10.63 -8.42 -15.84
CA ALA A 22 11.48 -9.54 -16.23
C ALA A 22 10.67 -10.77 -16.68
N ASP A 23 9.43 -10.92 -16.17
CA ASP A 23 8.50 -11.97 -16.55
C ASP A 23 7.09 -11.39 -16.78
N MET A 24 6.23 -12.20 -17.40
CA MET A 24 4.83 -11.89 -17.66
C MET A 24 3.93 -12.63 -16.67
N SER A 25 4.27 -12.59 -15.38
CA SER A 25 3.42 -13.13 -14.31
C SER A 25 2.09 -12.39 -14.18
N VAL A 26 1.19 -12.91 -13.34
CA VAL A 26 -0.17 -12.38 -13.13
C VAL A 26 -0.20 -10.91 -12.67
N GLN A 27 0.89 -10.44 -12.06
CA GLN A 27 1.04 -9.10 -11.54
C GLN A 27 2.52 -8.70 -11.44
N ALA A 28 2.89 -7.49 -11.89
CA ALA A 28 4.26 -7.00 -11.74
C ALA A 28 4.56 -6.70 -10.26
N ALA A 29 5.37 -7.54 -9.64
CA ALA A 29 5.79 -7.40 -8.26
C ALA A 29 6.79 -6.24 -8.09
N ARG A 30 6.79 -5.64 -6.89
CA ARG A 30 7.83 -4.68 -6.49
C ARG A 30 9.18 -5.41 -6.43
N LYS A 31 10.22 -4.79 -6.96
CA LYS A 31 11.61 -5.26 -6.88
C LYS A 31 12.57 -4.09 -6.71
N THR A 32 13.85 -4.37 -6.52
CA THR A 32 14.88 -3.34 -6.49
C THR A 32 14.86 -2.55 -7.81
N PRO A 33 14.73 -1.21 -7.76
CA PRO A 33 14.79 -0.38 -8.96
C PRO A 33 16.11 -0.59 -9.72
N VAL A 34 16.01 -0.71 -11.04
CA VAL A 34 17.17 -0.83 -11.93
C VAL A 34 17.77 0.55 -12.24
N TYR A 35 16.91 1.57 -12.26
CA TYR A 35 17.27 2.95 -12.53
C TYR A 35 17.30 3.75 -11.24
N ASP A 36 18.18 4.74 -11.18
CA ASP A 36 18.18 5.74 -10.11
C ASP A 36 17.06 6.79 -10.31
N GLU A 37 16.92 7.71 -9.35
CA GLU A 37 15.90 8.77 -9.40
C GLU A 37 16.07 9.69 -10.63
N ALA A 38 17.31 10.05 -10.99
CA ALA A 38 17.59 10.96 -12.09
C ALA A 38 17.27 10.30 -13.45
N GLN A 39 17.62 9.04 -13.61
CA GLN A 39 17.29 8.23 -14.78
C GLN A 39 15.78 8.00 -14.88
N THR A 40 15.11 7.71 -13.76
CA THR A 40 13.66 7.55 -13.72
C THR A 40 12.95 8.83 -14.15
N ALA A 41 13.37 9.99 -13.63
CA ALA A 41 12.85 11.29 -14.03
C ALA A 41 13.10 11.59 -15.52
N ALA A 42 14.27 11.22 -16.06
CA ALA A 42 14.57 11.38 -17.47
C ALA A 42 13.65 10.51 -18.37
N LEU A 43 13.40 9.26 -17.97
CA LEU A 43 12.45 8.38 -18.66
C LEU A 43 11.02 8.94 -18.61
N ALA A 44 10.58 9.41 -17.44
CA ALA A 44 9.27 10.02 -17.25
C ALA A 44 9.08 11.27 -18.12
N ALA A 45 10.10 12.15 -18.18
CA ALA A 45 10.12 13.34 -19.02
C ALA A 45 10.08 12.98 -20.52
N TYR A 46 10.82 11.95 -20.94
CA TYR A 46 10.78 11.48 -22.32
C TYR A 46 9.38 11.00 -22.72
N VAL A 47 8.72 10.20 -21.89
CA VAL A 47 7.34 9.73 -22.18
C VAL A 47 6.34 10.90 -22.20
N ALA A 48 6.48 11.87 -21.28
CA ALA A 48 5.63 13.06 -21.27
C ALA A 48 5.83 13.95 -22.52
N SER A 49 6.99 13.91 -23.17
CA SER A 49 7.22 14.65 -24.42
C SER A 49 6.45 14.09 -25.62
N LEU A 50 6.03 12.83 -25.55
CA LEU A 50 5.34 12.14 -26.66
C LEU A 50 3.82 12.35 -26.65
N ALA A 51 3.23 12.51 -25.46
CA ALA A 51 1.80 12.76 -25.30
C ALA A 51 1.48 13.36 -23.91
N PRO A 52 0.42 14.17 -23.79
CA PRO A 52 -0.05 14.66 -22.49
C PRO A 52 -0.47 13.52 -21.55
N GLY A 53 -0.23 13.69 -20.25
CA GLY A 53 -0.68 12.77 -19.22
C GLY A 53 -0.36 13.31 -17.82
N PRO A 54 -0.70 12.57 -16.75
CA PRO A 54 -0.42 12.98 -15.38
C PRO A 54 1.08 13.23 -15.16
N ALA A 55 1.42 14.39 -14.58
CA ALA A 55 2.79 14.74 -14.21
C ALA A 55 3.25 13.93 -13.00
N SER A 56 4.51 13.51 -12.98
CA SER A 56 5.14 12.90 -11.80
C SER A 56 5.28 13.93 -10.69
N ILE A 57 5.23 13.48 -9.43
CA ILE A 57 5.30 14.37 -8.26
C ILE A 57 6.29 13.82 -7.25
N LYS A 58 7.28 14.66 -6.87
CA LYS A 58 8.24 14.28 -5.84
C LYS A 58 7.59 14.34 -4.46
N SER A 59 7.99 13.41 -3.59
CA SER A 59 7.52 13.40 -2.19
C SER A 59 7.75 14.74 -1.47
N ALA A 60 8.87 15.43 -1.77
CA ALA A 60 9.22 16.72 -1.17
C ALA A 60 8.26 17.86 -1.56
N ASP A 61 7.60 17.76 -2.70
CA ASP A 61 6.67 18.79 -3.20
C ASP A 61 5.26 18.61 -2.61
N LEU A 62 4.99 17.46 -1.99
CA LEU A 62 3.72 17.17 -1.35
C LEU A 62 3.69 17.76 0.07
N ALA A 63 2.91 18.82 0.27
CA ALA A 63 2.68 19.41 1.59
C ALA A 63 1.72 18.59 2.48
N TRP A 64 1.74 17.25 2.38
CA TRP A 64 0.77 16.36 3.03
C TRP A 64 0.78 16.47 4.56
N GLU A 65 1.95 16.68 5.18
CA GLU A 65 2.08 16.83 6.64
C GLU A 65 1.27 18.04 7.16
N ARG A 66 1.40 19.17 6.48
CA ARG A 66 0.81 20.45 6.88
C ARG A 66 -0.62 20.63 6.38
N SER A 67 -0.92 20.14 5.17
CA SER A 67 -2.17 20.42 4.47
C SER A 67 -3.18 19.28 4.51
N GLY A 68 -2.77 18.05 4.80
CA GLY A 68 -3.70 16.93 4.94
C GLY A 68 -4.46 16.96 6.27
N ASP A 69 -5.66 16.37 6.27
CA ASP A 69 -6.45 16.06 7.47
C ASP A 69 -6.47 14.55 7.69
N THR A 70 -5.97 14.09 8.84
CA THR A 70 -5.87 12.66 9.17
C THR A 70 -7.24 12.00 9.33
N ALA A 71 -8.23 12.69 9.90
CA ALA A 71 -9.57 12.15 10.11
C ALA A 71 -10.31 12.01 8.78
N GLN A 72 -10.25 13.06 7.95
CA GLN A 72 -10.79 13.01 6.59
C GLN A 72 -10.11 11.93 5.75
N GLY A 73 -8.77 11.85 5.83
CA GLY A 73 -7.97 10.85 5.12
C GLY A 73 -8.34 9.42 5.49
N GLY A 74 -8.60 9.16 6.78
CA GLY A 74 -9.05 7.86 7.24
C GLY A 74 -10.44 7.48 6.74
N GLU A 75 -11.36 8.44 6.66
CA GLU A 75 -12.67 8.20 6.08
C GLU A 75 -12.59 7.90 4.58
N LEU A 76 -11.83 8.70 3.85
CA LEU A 76 -11.60 8.51 2.42
C LEU A 76 -10.93 7.16 2.14
N PHE A 77 -9.92 6.77 2.92
CA PHE A 77 -9.24 5.50 2.73
C PHE A 77 -10.16 4.31 3.02
N ARG A 78 -10.94 4.35 4.11
CA ARG A 78 -11.88 3.26 4.45
C ARG A 78 -12.97 3.09 3.40
N THR A 79 -13.43 4.19 2.82
CA THR A 79 -14.50 4.18 1.81
C THR A 79 -14.01 3.81 0.40
N ASN A 80 -12.76 4.13 0.05
CA ASN A 80 -12.27 3.98 -1.33
C ASN A 80 -11.12 2.96 -1.52
N CYS A 81 -10.36 2.64 -0.48
CA CYS A 81 -9.09 1.90 -0.61
C CYS A 81 -9.03 0.62 0.25
N ALA A 82 -9.64 0.64 1.45
CA ALA A 82 -9.54 -0.43 2.43
C ALA A 82 -10.12 -1.77 1.94
N MET A 83 -11.05 -1.75 0.99
CA MET A 83 -11.59 -2.95 0.36
C MET A 83 -10.51 -3.81 -0.30
N CYS A 84 -9.44 -3.19 -0.81
CA CYS A 84 -8.31 -3.87 -1.42
C CYS A 84 -7.11 -3.91 -0.47
N HIS A 85 -6.78 -2.78 0.17
CA HIS A 85 -5.55 -2.62 0.92
C HIS A 85 -5.67 -2.94 2.42
N ASN A 86 -6.80 -3.50 2.87
CA ASN A 86 -7.12 -3.71 4.28
C ASN A 86 -7.27 -2.39 5.06
N PHE A 87 -8.04 -2.38 6.16
CA PHE A 87 -8.30 -1.18 6.96
C PHE A 87 -7.03 -0.54 7.55
N ALA A 88 -5.99 -1.34 7.81
CA ALA A 88 -4.70 -0.90 8.31
C ALA A 88 -3.64 -0.77 7.20
N GLY A 89 -4.06 -0.81 5.93
CA GLY A 89 -3.16 -0.63 4.79
C GLY A 89 -2.17 -1.78 4.55
N GLN A 90 -2.44 -2.98 5.10
CA GLN A 90 -1.53 -4.14 5.01
C GLN A 90 -1.58 -4.89 3.68
N GLY A 91 -2.55 -4.57 2.81
CA GLY A 91 -2.80 -5.30 1.57
C GLY A 91 -3.83 -6.41 1.71
N GLY A 92 -4.08 -7.12 0.62
CA GLY A 92 -5.12 -8.14 0.56
C GLY A 92 -5.08 -8.95 -0.73
N ALA A 93 -5.74 -10.10 -0.73
CA ALA A 93 -5.86 -10.94 -1.93
C ALA A 93 -6.90 -10.35 -2.90
N LEU A 94 -6.58 -10.38 -4.20
CA LEU A 94 -7.49 -10.03 -5.29
C LEU A 94 -7.80 -11.29 -6.13
N SER A 95 -8.74 -11.16 -7.07
CA SER A 95 -9.09 -12.23 -8.00
C SER A 95 -7.92 -12.58 -8.93
N GLN A 96 -7.95 -13.79 -9.49
CA GLN A 96 -7.01 -14.26 -10.51
C GLN A 96 -5.52 -14.24 -10.06
N GLY A 97 -5.26 -14.52 -8.78
CA GLY A 97 -3.90 -14.60 -8.22
C GLY A 97 -3.21 -13.25 -8.03
N LYS A 98 -3.93 -12.14 -8.24
CA LYS A 98 -3.42 -10.79 -7.94
C LYS A 98 -3.56 -10.47 -6.46
N TYR A 99 -2.89 -9.43 -6.00
CA TYR A 99 -2.95 -8.94 -4.63
C TYR A 99 -2.76 -7.43 -4.58
N ALA A 100 -3.30 -6.81 -3.54
CA ALA A 100 -3.06 -5.43 -3.20
C ALA A 100 -1.83 -5.42 -2.29
N PRO A 101 -0.76 -4.69 -2.64
CA PRO A 101 0.41 -4.58 -1.77
C PRO A 101 0.06 -3.80 -0.49
N SER A 102 0.86 -4.00 0.55
CA SER A 102 0.86 -3.10 1.70
C SER A 102 1.23 -1.68 1.25
N VAL A 103 0.55 -0.68 1.81
CA VAL A 103 0.87 0.74 1.61
C VAL A 103 1.79 1.29 2.71
N MET A 104 2.12 0.47 3.71
CA MET A 104 3.10 0.81 4.74
C MET A 104 4.50 0.90 4.13
N GLY A 105 5.28 1.91 4.51
CA GLY A 105 6.64 2.13 3.99
C GLY A 105 6.69 2.59 2.53
N ALA A 106 5.54 2.92 1.93
CA ALA A 106 5.51 3.54 0.60
C ALA A 106 5.81 5.04 0.70
N GLU A 107 6.59 5.58 -0.23
CA GLU A 107 6.88 7.01 -0.25
C GLU A 107 5.63 7.84 -0.57
N PRO A 108 5.46 9.04 0.01
CA PRO A 108 4.29 9.90 -0.26
C PRO A 108 4.03 10.15 -1.75
N GLY A 109 5.08 10.40 -2.54
CA GLY A 109 4.99 10.55 -4.00
C GLY A 109 4.42 9.31 -4.67
N GLN A 110 4.92 8.12 -4.29
CA GLN A 110 4.43 6.84 -4.83
C GLN A 110 2.96 6.58 -4.50
N ILE A 111 2.51 6.96 -3.30
CA ILE A 111 1.11 6.84 -2.91
C ILE A 111 0.25 7.78 -3.77
N TYR A 112 0.68 9.03 -3.96
CA TYR A 112 -0.02 9.99 -4.80
C TYR A 112 -0.13 9.50 -6.25
N GLU A 113 0.99 9.05 -6.81
CA GLU A 113 1.06 8.57 -8.18
C GLU A 113 0.26 7.29 -8.39
N ALA A 114 0.25 6.37 -7.42
CA ALA A 114 -0.61 5.19 -7.47
C ALA A 114 -2.10 5.58 -7.59
N MET A 115 -2.54 6.58 -6.83
CA MET A 115 -3.93 7.06 -6.91
C MET A 115 -4.27 7.63 -8.29
N ILE A 116 -3.40 8.46 -8.87
CA ILE A 116 -3.73 9.15 -10.14
C ILE A 116 -3.51 8.29 -11.39
N THR A 117 -2.71 7.22 -11.28
CA THR A 117 -2.37 6.34 -12.41
C THR A 117 -3.13 5.02 -12.41
N GLY A 118 -3.66 4.58 -11.25
CA GLY A 118 -4.38 3.32 -11.10
C GLY A 118 -3.56 2.11 -11.58
N PRO A 119 -2.43 1.78 -10.90
CA PRO A 119 -1.55 0.73 -11.36
C PRO A 119 -2.23 -0.64 -11.33
N GLN A 120 -2.07 -1.40 -12.41
CA GLN A 120 -2.54 -2.78 -12.56
C GLN A 120 -4.05 -2.94 -12.37
N SER A 121 -4.49 -3.44 -11.21
CA SER A 121 -5.91 -3.66 -10.89
C SER A 121 -6.51 -2.54 -10.05
N MET A 122 -5.72 -1.54 -9.65
CA MET A 122 -6.20 -0.39 -8.89
C MET A 122 -6.94 0.58 -9.84
N PRO A 123 -8.14 1.08 -9.47
CA PRO A 123 -8.84 2.07 -10.28
C PRO A 123 -8.10 3.42 -10.26
N VAL A 124 -8.33 4.22 -11.30
CA VAL A 124 -7.78 5.57 -11.41
C VAL A 124 -8.62 6.55 -10.58
N PHE A 125 -8.01 7.17 -9.58
CA PHE A 125 -8.60 8.23 -8.76
C PHE A 125 -8.18 9.61 -9.30
N SER A 126 -8.85 10.04 -10.37
CA SER A 126 -8.62 11.37 -10.96
C SER A 126 -8.95 12.50 -9.98
N ASP A 127 -8.45 13.71 -10.25
CA ASP A 127 -8.70 14.91 -9.42
C ASP A 127 -10.19 15.32 -9.35
N LYS A 128 -11.04 14.73 -10.19
CA LYS A 128 -12.50 14.89 -10.16
C LYS A 128 -13.21 13.94 -9.18
N ILE A 129 -12.56 12.83 -8.83
CA ILE A 129 -13.09 11.80 -7.93
C ILE A 129 -12.53 12.00 -6.52
N ILE A 130 -11.22 12.17 -6.42
CA ILE A 130 -10.52 12.51 -5.18
C ILE A 130 -9.65 13.71 -5.50
N THR A 131 -9.95 14.85 -4.90
CA THR A 131 -9.24 16.11 -5.13
C THR A 131 -7.78 16.02 -4.66
N PRO A 132 -6.88 16.89 -5.14
CA PRO A 132 -5.50 16.91 -4.65
C PRO A 132 -5.40 17.08 -3.12
N ALA A 133 -6.26 17.90 -2.51
CA ALA A 133 -6.29 18.08 -1.06
C ALA A 133 -6.69 16.78 -0.33
N GLU A 134 -7.70 16.08 -0.84
CA GLU A 134 -8.15 14.80 -0.29
C GLU A 134 -7.09 13.71 -0.44
N LYS A 135 -6.32 13.71 -1.55
CA LYS A 135 -5.16 12.82 -1.73
C LYS A 135 -4.09 13.06 -0.67
N LEU A 136 -3.80 14.34 -0.34
CA LEU A 136 -2.88 14.69 0.74
C LEU A 136 -3.41 14.20 2.10
N SER A 137 -4.72 14.32 2.35
CA SER A 137 -5.36 13.77 3.56
C SER A 137 -5.20 12.24 3.64
N ILE A 138 -5.42 11.50 2.55
CA ILE A 138 -5.20 10.04 2.49
C ILE A 138 -3.74 9.69 2.80
N ILE A 139 -2.78 10.39 2.19
CA ILE A 139 -1.35 10.18 2.44
C ILE A 139 -1.02 10.42 3.92
N LYS A 140 -1.52 11.52 4.48
CA LYS A 140 -1.33 11.83 5.90
C LYS A 140 -1.91 10.76 6.81
N TRP A 141 -3.09 10.23 6.49
CA TRP A 141 -3.67 9.12 7.22
C TRP A 141 -2.79 7.85 7.13
N ILE A 142 -2.35 7.45 5.93
CA ILE A 142 -1.47 6.28 5.76
C ILE A 142 -0.21 6.42 6.61
N LYS A 143 0.44 7.60 6.56
CA LYS A 143 1.65 7.88 7.33
C LYS A 143 1.41 7.93 8.83
N SER A 144 0.25 8.41 9.27
CA SER A 144 -0.14 8.34 10.68
C SER A 144 -0.35 6.88 11.14
N ALA A 145 -1.01 6.05 10.33
CA ALA A 145 -1.26 4.65 10.63
C ALA A 145 0.04 3.82 10.66
N GLU A 146 0.99 4.17 9.80
CA GLU A 146 2.34 3.59 9.78
C GLU A 146 3.11 3.90 11.07
N ALA A 147 3.03 5.15 11.56
CA ALA A 147 3.73 5.60 12.76
C ALA A 147 3.05 5.20 14.08
N GLU A 148 1.76 4.84 14.05
CA GLU A 148 1.00 4.47 15.24
C GLU A 148 1.65 3.26 15.94
N PRO A 149 1.95 3.31 17.25
CA PRO A 149 2.48 2.16 17.97
C PRO A 149 1.45 1.04 18.13
N SER A 150 1.91 -0.19 18.38
CA SER A 150 1.02 -1.31 18.72
C SER A 150 0.57 -1.23 20.17
N LEU A 151 -0.58 -0.58 20.40
CA LEU A 151 -1.22 -0.53 21.72
C LEU A 151 -1.85 -1.89 22.04
N GLY A 152 -1.56 -2.44 23.22
CA GLY A 152 -2.20 -3.68 23.69
C GLY A 152 -1.47 -4.99 23.39
N GLY A 153 -0.22 -4.94 22.89
CA GLY A 153 0.62 -6.12 22.71
C GLY A 153 1.18 -6.25 21.29
N ALA A 154 1.50 -7.48 20.89
CA ALA A 154 2.00 -7.76 19.55
C ALA A 154 0.94 -7.44 18.49
N SER A 155 1.33 -6.76 17.42
CA SER A 155 0.39 -6.32 16.37
C SER A 155 -0.10 -7.43 15.44
N LEU A 156 0.58 -8.59 15.43
CA LEU A 156 0.25 -9.77 14.62
C LEU A 156 0.02 -9.45 13.14
N GLY A 157 0.78 -8.47 12.62
CA GLY A 157 0.70 -8.01 11.24
C GLY A 157 -0.47 -7.07 10.93
N ARG A 158 -1.31 -6.70 11.92
CA ARG A 158 -2.51 -5.85 11.75
C ARG A 158 -3.49 -6.34 10.68
N THR A 159 -3.44 -7.63 10.36
CA THR A 159 -4.33 -8.27 9.37
C THR A 159 -5.69 -8.65 9.94
N GLY A 160 -5.88 -8.50 11.26
CA GLY A 160 -7.14 -8.74 11.96
C GLY A 160 -7.30 -10.20 12.45
N PRO A 161 -8.54 -10.72 12.51
CA PRO A 161 -8.90 -11.86 13.35
C PRO A 161 -8.28 -13.21 12.93
N VAL A 162 -7.73 -13.30 11.71
CA VAL A 162 -7.17 -14.57 11.22
C VAL A 162 -5.86 -14.90 11.94
N THR A 163 -4.93 -13.94 12.04
CA THR A 163 -3.64 -14.16 12.72
C THR A 163 -3.82 -14.23 14.23
N GLU A 164 -4.70 -13.40 14.78
CA GLU A 164 -5.14 -13.45 16.18
C GLU A 164 -5.78 -14.79 16.53
N GLY A 165 -6.66 -15.30 15.66
CA GLY A 165 -7.34 -16.58 15.84
C GLY A 165 -6.38 -17.76 15.80
N LEU A 166 -5.42 -17.76 14.88
CA LEU A 166 -4.39 -18.80 14.81
C LEU A 166 -3.56 -18.85 16.09
N LEU A 167 -3.15 -17.70 16.63
CA LEU A 167 -2.41 -17.65 17.88
C LEU A 167 -3.27 -18.02 19.09
N SER A 168 -4.52 -17.57 19.13
CA SER A 168 -5.47 -17.93 20.18
C SER A 168 -5.70 -19.44 20.22
N TRP A 169 -5.78 -20.09 19.05
CA TRP A 169 -5.96 -21.53 18.96
C TRP A 169 -4.69 -22.30 19.34
N THR A 170 -3.54 -21.92 18.78
CA THR A 170 -2.27 -22.63 19.00
C THR A 170 -1.69 -22.43 20.39
N LEU A 171 -1.61 -21.18 20.87
CA LEU A 171 -1.03 -20.87 22.18
C LEU A 171 -2.07 -20.83 23.30
N GLY A 172 -3.25 -20.28 23.02
CA GLY A 172 -4.33 -20.22 24.01
C GLY A 172 -4.91 -21.60 24.28
N ILE A 173 -5.63 -22.17 23.31
CA ILE A 173 -6.27 -23.48 23.49
C ILE A 173 -5.22 -24.60 23.63
N GLY A 174 -4.18 -24.61 22.79
CA GLY A 174 -3.09 -25.58 22.93
C GLY A 174 -2.41 -25.53 24.30
N GLY A 175 -2.19 -24.33 24.84
CA GLY A 175 -1.65 -24.14 26.20
C GLY A 175 -2.58 -24.68 27.28
N LEU A 176 -3.89 -24.38 27.21
CA LEU A 176 -4.89 -24.89 28.15
C LEU A 176 -4.99 -26.42 28.14
N ILE A 177 -4.96 -27.03 26.94
CA ILE A 177 -4.92 -28.49 26.80
C ILE A 177 -3.65 -29.06 27.45
N GLY A 178 -2.50 -28.45 27.21
CA GLY A 178 -1.23 -28.86 27.83
C GLY A 178 -1.28 -28.84 29.35
N VAL A 179 -1.83 -27.77 29.95
CA VAL A 179 -2.03 -27.67 31.40
C VAL A 179 -2.99 -28.74 31.91
N ALA A 180 -4.11 -28.97 31.21
CA ALA A 180 -5.08 -29.99 31.61
C ALA A 180 -4.47 -31.40 31.61
N VAL A 181 -3.71 -31.75 30.57
CA VAL A 181 -3.00 -33.04 30.49
C VAL A 181 -1.95 -33.16 31.60
N TRP A 182 -1.19 -32.10 31.87
CA TRP A 182 -0.20 -32.09 32.95
C TRP A 182 -0.86 -32.34 34.32
N LEU A 183 -1.94 -31.62 34.63
CA LEU A 183 -2.68 -31.81 35.88
C LEU A 183 -3.26 -33.23 36.00
N ALA A 184 -3.88 -33.74 34.94
CA ALA A 184 -4.44 -35.09 34.94
C ALA A 184 -3.36 -36.18 35.07
N SER A 185 -2.18 -35.99 34.45
CA SER A 185 -1.06 -36.93 34.55
C SER A 185 -0.45 -37.01 35.95
N LYS A 186 -0.50 -35.90 36.70
CA LYS A 186 0.02 -35.80 38.07
C LYS A 186 -0.96 -36.29 39.14
N ALA A 187 -2.24 -36.44 38.78
CA ALA A 187 -3.29 -36.97 39.65
C ALA A 187 -3.38 -38.52 39.63
N ARG A 188 -2.62 -39.18 38.73
CA ARG A 188 -2.30 -40.61 38.80
C ARG A 188 -1.04 -40.82 39.60
#